data_AF-A0A699KN51-F1
#
_entry.id   AF-A0A699KN51-F1
#
_cell.length_a   1.000
_cell.length_b   1.000
_cell.length_c   1.000
_cell.angle_alpha   90.00
_cell.angle_beta   90.00
_cell.angle_gamma   90.00
#
_symmetry.space_group_name_H-M   'P 1'
#
loop_
_entity.id
_entity.type
_entity.pdbx_description
1 polymer ?
#
loop_
_entity_poly.entity_id
_entity_poly.type
_entity_poly.pdbx_seq_one_letter_code
_entity_poly.pdbx_strand_id
1 'polypeptide(L)'
;MEEDSWEFTVGATRKFSVKDMRSHITSLSHPWTSQPTRWNNSIPSKVNINTWRAMNSRLPARTNLYLKSMDLDSVRCVVCDEEIETEEHVFVHCKIAIDIWKDIFKW
;
A
#
# COMPACT_ATOMS: atom_id res chain seq x y z
N MET A 1 3.19 -4.34 48.72
CA MET A 1 3.50 -3.64 47.46
C MET A 1 2.86 -4.45 46.37
N GLU A 2 1.84 -3.93 45.70
CA GLU A 2 1.28 -4.57 44.50
C GLU A 2 2.32 -4.50 43.38
N GLU A 3 2.55 -5.62 42.70
CA GLU A 3 3.38 -5.67 41.51
C GLU A 3 2.66 -5.00 40.33
N ASP A 4 3.37 -4.12 39.64
CA ASP A 4 2.85 -3.50 38.43
C ASP A 4 2.63 -4.55 37.33
N SER A 5 1.46 -4.53 36.68
CA SER A 5 1.10 -5.53 35.68
C SER A 5 0.38 -4.91 34.48
N TRP A 6 0.70 -5.40 33.28
CA TRP A 6 0.09 -4.94 32.04
C TRP A 6 -1.15 -5.77 31.71
N GLU A 7 -2.30 -5.09 31.59
CA GLU A 7 -3.56 -5.70 31.15
C GLU A 7 -3.92 -5.26 29.72
N PHE A 8 -4.43 -6.21 28.92
CA PHE A 8 -4.91 -5.91 27.57
C PHE A 8 -6.40 -5.59 27.60
N THR A 9 -6.76 -4.33 27.33
CA THR A 9 -8.14 -3.83 27.52
C THR A 9 -9.06 -3.99 26.31
N VAL A 10 -8.51 -4.38 25.16
CA VAL A 10 -9.25 -4.46 23.88
C VAL A 10 -10.07 -5.75 23.75
N GLY A 11 -9.76 -6.80 24.52
CA GLY A 11 -10.46 -8.09 24.51
C GLY A 11 -11.22 -8.37 25.81
N ALA A 12 -12.31 -9.14 25.73
CA ALA A 12 -13.15 -9.47 26.89
C ALA A 12 -12.43 -10.27 27.99
N THR A 13 -11.36 -10.97 27.64
CA THR A 13 -10.63 -11.86 28.55
C THR A 13 -9.49 -11.17 29.32
N ARG A 14 -9.28 -9.86 29.08
CA ARG A 14 -8.15 -9.06 29.60
C ARG A 14 -6.76 -9.61 29.27
N LYS A 15 -6.68 -10.62 28.41
CA LYS A 15 -5.45 -11.24 27.93
C LYS A 15 -5.19 -10.84 26.49
N PHE A 16 -3.92 -10.68 26.15
CA PHE A 16 -3.54 -10.34 24.78
C PHE A 16 -4.00 -11.43 23.79
N SER A 17 -4.58 -10.98 22.69
CA SER A 17 -5.02 -11.82 21.59
C SER A 17 -4.74 -11.10 20.28
N VAL A 18 -3.99 -11.77 19.38
CA VAL A 18 -3.74 -11.25 18.03
C VAL A 18 -5.05 -11.00 17.28
N LYS A 19 -6.06 -11.86 17.50
CA LYS A 19 -7.39 -11.73 16.89
C LYS A 19 -8.09 -10.44 17.34
N ASP A 20 -8.10 -10.16 18.63
CA ASP A 20 -8.80 -9.02 19.21
C ASP A 20 -8.07 -7.72 18.82
N MET A 21 -6.75 -7.71 18.93
CA MET A 21 -5.93 -6.56 18.51
C MET A 21 -6.10 -6.27 17.01
N ARG A 22 -6.06 -7.29 16.15
CA ARG A 22 -6.27 -7.12 14.70
C ARG A 22 -7.65 -6.56 14.39
N SER A 23 -8.69 -7.07 15.06
CA SER A 23 -10.07 -6.60 14.86
C SER A 23 -10.22 -5.15 15.28
N HIS A 24 -9.60 -4.77 16.41
CA HIS A 24 -9.59 -3.40 16.91
C HIS A 24 -8.86 -2.43 15.96
N ILE A 25 -7.64 -2.76 15.53
CA ILE A 25 -6.91 -1.97 14.52
C ILE A 25 -7.75 -1.82 13.24
N THR A 26 -8.38 -2.92 12.79
CA THR A 26 -9.23 -2.90 11.59
C THR A 26 -10.43 -1.97 11.78
N SER A 27 -11.05 -1.94 12.96
CA SER A 27 -12.17 -1.04 13.27
C SER A 27 -11.76 0.44 13.32
N LEU A 28 -10.51 0.73 13.71
CA LEU A 28 -9.95 2.09 13.73
C LEU A 28 -9.49 2.55 12.34
N SER A 29 -9.23 1.61 11.44
CA SER A 29 -8.85 1.90 10.07
C SER A 29 -10.06 2.48 9.33
N HIS A 30 -10.05 3.78 9.05
CA HIS A 30 -11.08 4.42 8.23
C HIS A 30 -11.24 3.66 6.90
N PRO A 31 -12.46 3.32 6.45
CA PRO A 31 -12.70 2.50 5.27
C PRO A 31 -12.47 3.34 4.00
N TRP A 32 -11.22 3.69 3.70
CA TRP A 32 -10.85 4.22 2.38
C TRP A 32 -11.06 3.17 1.27
N THR A 33 -11.28 1.90 1.65
CA THR A 33 -11.44 0.77 0.74
C THR A 33 -12.73 0.01 1.05
N SER A 34 -13.88 0.61 0.77
CA SER A 34 -15.18 -0.08 0.87
C SER A 34 -15.34 -1.20 -0.18
N GLN A 35 -14.39 -1.34 -1.10
CA GLN A 35 -14.37 -2.39 -2.12
C GLN A 35 -13.47 -3.57 -1.68
N PRO A 36 -14.01 -4.79 -1.53
CA PRO A 36 -13.20 -5.97 -1.29
C PRO A 36 -12.22 -6.19 -2.45
N THR A 37 -10.99 -6.56 -2.12
CA THR A 37 -9.96 -6.85 -3.13
C THR A 37 -10.34 -8.11 -3.92
N ARG A 38 -10.41 -7.98 -5.25
CA ARG A 38 -10.64 -9.10 -6.16
C ARG A 38 -9.30 -9.70 -6.59
N TRP A 39 -8.97 -10.87 -6.06
CA TRP A 39 -7.78 -11.63 -6.46
C TRP A 39 -8.00 -12.35 -7.79
N ASN A 40 -7.01 -12.29 -8.69
CA ASN A 40 -7.04 -13.02 -9.95
C ASN A 40 -6.20 -14.30 -9.86
N ASN A 41 -6.84 -15.46 -9.86
CA ASN A 41 -6.15 -16.76 -9.72
C ASN A 41 -5.34 -17.15 -10.96
N SER A 42 -5.50 -16.46 -12.09
CA SER A 42 -4.79 -16.73 -13.34
C SER A 42 -3.42 -16.05 -13.41
N ILE A 43 -3.05 -15.23 -12.42
CA ILE A 43 -1.76 -14.53 -12.36
C ILE A 43 -0.98 -14.90 -11.10
N PRO A 44 0.37 -14.81 -11.13
CA PRO A 44 1.18 -15.07 -9.94
C PRO A 44 0.76 -14.17 -8.76
N SER A 45 0.79 -14.72 -7.55
CA SER A 45 0.42 -14.02 -6.31
C SER A 45 1.18 -12.71 -6.12
N LYS A 46 2.45 -12.65 -6.54
CA LYS A 46 3.27 -11.42 -6.51
C LYS A 46 2.69 -10.28 -7.34
N VAL A 47 2.09 -10.59 -8.50
CA VAL A 47 1.48 -9.59 -9.39
C VAL A 47 0.20 -9.06 -8.74
N ASN A 48 -0.66 -9.98 -8.27
CA ASN A 48 -1.83 -9.66 -7.47
C ASN A 48 -1.51 -8.71 -6.30
N ILE A 49 -0.50 -9.02 -5.49
CA ILE A 49 -0.10 -8.21 -4.34
C ILE A 49 0.44 -6.85 -4.80
N ASN A 50 1.22 -6.80 -5.89
CA ASN A 50 1.74 -5.55 -6.43
C ASN A 50 0.60 -4.64 -6.92
N THR A 51 -0.36 -5.17 -7.67
CA THR A 51 -1.57 -4.44 -8.12
C THR A 51 -2.38 -3.95 -6.93
N TRP A 52 -2.60 -4.80 -5.91
CA TRP A 52 -3.27 -4.39 -4.68
C TRP A 52 -2.55 -3.23 -4.00
N ARG A 53 -1.22 -3.28 -3.88
CA ARG A 53 -0.44 -2.18 -3.31
C ARG A 53 -0.60 -0.90 -4.12
N ALA A 54 -0.56 -0.99 -5.45
CA ALA A 54 -0.72 0.17 -6.33
C ALA A 54 -2.07 0.85 -6.16
N MET A 55 -3.17 0.07 -6.16
CA MET A 55 -4.53 0.57 -5.99
C MET A 55 -4.81 1.21 -4.62
N ASN A 56 -3.95 0.95 -3.63
CA ASN A 56 -4.13 1.38 -2.24
C ASN A 56 -3.11 2.46 -1.82
N SER A 57 -2.36 3.06 -2.76
CA SER A 57 -1.28 4.00 -2.46
C SER A 57 -0.24 3.44 -1.48
N ARG A 58 0.06 2.14 -1.61
CA ARG A 58 0.96 1.37 -0.73
C ARG A 58 2.26 0.99 -1.42
N LEU A 59 2.52 1.49 -2.63
CA LEU A 59 3.83 1.36 -3.25
C LEU A 59 4.79 2.44 -2.72
N PRO A 60 6.11 2.19 -2.77
CA PRO A 60 7.11 3.18 -2.40
C PRO A 60 7.31 4.23 -3.50
N ALA A 61 6.22 4.72 -4.11
CA ALA A 61 6.28 5.87 -5.02
C ALA A 61 6.81 7.09 -4.25
N ARG A 62 7.62 7.95 -4.88
CA ARG A 62 8.21 9.12 -4.19
C ARG A 62 7.18 9.98 -3.47
N THR A 63 6.00 10.17 -4.04
CA THR A 63 4.90 10.90 -3.39
C THR A 63 4.45 10.25 -2.08
N ASN A 64 4.29 8.93 -2.03
CA ASN A 64 3.93 8.22 -0.79
C ASN A 64 5.04 8.23 0.25
N LEU A 65 6.30 8.21 -0.19
CA LEU A 65 7.45 8.32 0.70
C LEU A 65 7.53 9.71 1.32
N TYR A 66 7.33 10.75 0.50
CA TYR A 66 7.23 12.14 0.96
C TYR A 66 6.09 12.33 1.97
N LEU A 67 4.90 11.75 1.71
CA LEU A 67 3.76 11.79 2.64
C LEU A 67 4.05 11.09 3.99
N LYS A 68 5.01 10.16 4.01
CA LYS A 68 5.50 9.48 5.23
C LYS A 68 6.66 10.23 5.89
N SER A 69 6.87 11.49 5.52
CA SER A 69 7.92 12.36 6.05
C SER A 69 9.33 11.81 5.83
N MET A 70 9.54 11.02 4.78
CA MET A 70 10.90 10.66 4.37
C MET A 70 11.54 11.84 3.64
N ASP A 71 12.80 12.11 3.99
CA ASP A 71 13.60 13.11 3.30
C ASP A 71 14.02 12.59 1.92
N LEU A 72 13.65 13.32 0.88
CA LEU A 72 13.89 12.97 -0.51
C LEU A 72 14.52 14.17 -1.22
N ASP A 73 15.53 13.91 -2.03
CA ASP A 73 16.14 14.87 -2.94
C ASP A 73 15.14 15.45 -3.95
N SER A 74 14.20 14.63 -4.40
CA SER A 74 13.15 15.00 -5.34
C SER A 74 11.96 14.05 -5.27
N VAL A 75 10.78 14.56 -5.64
CA VAL A 75 9.55 13.78 -5.86
C VAL A 75 9.33 13.43 -7.33
N ARG A 76 10.26 13.79 -8.22
CA ARG A 76 10.22 13.42 -9.64
C ARG A 76 10.32 11.92 -9.83
N CYS A 77 9.71 11.43 -10.90
CA CYS A 77 9.75 10.04 -11.30
C CYS A 77 11.18 9.62 -11.64
N VAL A 78 11.69 8.61 -10.94
CA VAL A 78 13.06 8.11 -11.17
C VAL A 78 13.26 7.47 -12.54
N VAL A 79 12.17 7.20 -13.25
CA VAL A 79 12.18 6.53 -14.55
C VAL A 79 12.27 7.56 -15.68
N CYS A 80 11.42 8.58 -15.71
CA CYS A 80 11.39 9.59 -16.77
C CYS A 80 12.06 10.92 -16.42
N ASP A 81 12.22 11.21 -15.12
CA ASP A 81 12.71 12.47 -14.51
C ASP A 81 11.93 13.76 -14.89
N GLU A 82 10.77 13.63 -15.53
CA GLU A 82 10.01 14.76 -16.05
C GLU A 82 8.87 15.20 -15.13
N GLU A 83 8.12 14.24 -14.58
CA GLU A 83 6.89 14.45 -13.82
C GLU A 83 7.00 13.92 -12.38
N ILE A 84 6.02 14.24 -11.53
CA ILE A 84 5.95 13.72 -10.15
C ILE A 84 5.69 12.20 -10.16
N GLU A 85 6.41 11.46 -9.31
CA GLU A 85 6.24 10.02 -9.17
C GLU A 85 5.00 9.65 -8.34
N THR A 86 3.90 9.37 -9.03
CA THR A 86 2.74 8.66 -8.48
C THR A 86 2.68 7.24 -9.04
N GLU A 87 1.93 6.33 -8.40
CA GLU A 87 1.67 5.01 -8.97
C GLU A 87 1.06 5.10 -10.37
N GLU A 88 0.09 5.99 -10.54
CA GLU A 88 -0.57 6.21 -11.82
C GLU A 88 0.42 6.69 -12.89
N HIS A 89 1.33 7.62 -12.54
CA HIS A 89 2.38 8.04 -13.45
C HIS A 89 3.28 6.86 -13.83
N VAL A 90 3.84 6.15 -12.85
CA VAL A 90 4.80 5.05 -13.11
C VAL A 90 4.22 3.95 -13.99
N PHE A 91 2.93 3.61 -13.85
CA PHE A 91 2.32 2.52 -14.61
C PHE A 91 1.59 2.95 -15.89
N VAL A 92 1.13 4.21 -15.99
CA VAL A 92 0.21 4.65 -17.07
C VAL A 92 0.75 5.85 -17.83
N HIS A 93 1.14 6.92 -17.15
CA HIS A 93 1.46 8.20 -17.80
C HIS A 93 2.95 8.43 -18.10
N CYS A 94 3.83 7.62 -17.50
CA CYS A 94 5.26 7.70 -17.74
C CYS A 94 5.54 7.40 -19.21
N LYS A 95 6.32 8.26 -19.89
CA LYS A 95 6.68 8.07 -21.31
C LYS A 95 7.25 6.66 -21.59
N ILE A 96 8.08 6.15 -20.66
CA ILE A 96 8.66 4.81 -20.76
C ILE A 96 7.59 3.73 -20.58
N ALA A 97 6.66 3.91 -19.63
CA ALA A 97 5.54 2.98 -19.46
C ALA A 97 4.62 2.96 -20.70
N ILE A 98 4.33 4.14 -21.28
CA ILE A 98 3.54 4.27 -22.50
C ILE A 98 4.20 3.49 -23.65
N ASP A 99 5.51 3.60 -23.83
CA ASP A 99 6.21 2.88 -24.89
C ASP A 99 6.20 1.37 -24.67
N ILE A 100 6.37 0.90 -23.43
CA ILE A 100 6.19 -0.52 -23.08
C ILE A 100 4.77 -1.00 -23.42
N TRP A 101 3.74 -0.24 -23.06
CA TRP A 101 2.36 -0.58 -23.38
C TRP A 101 2.11 -0.66 -24.89
N LYS A 102 2.64 0.29 -25.67
CA LYS A 102 2.55 0.24 -27.13
C LYS A 102 3.16 -1.04 -27.68
N ASP A 103 4.29 -1.49 -27.14
CA ASP A 103 4.95 -2.70 -27.60
C ASP A 103 4.20 -3.97 -27.18
N ILE A 104 3.62 -4.00 -25.97
CA ILE A 104 2.72 -5.08 -25.54
C ILE A 104 1.48 -5.16 -26.45
N PHE A 105 0.87 -4.03 -26.80
CA PHE A 105 -0.35 -4.01 -27.63
C PHE A 105 -0.10 -4.32 -29.11
N LYS A 106 1.16 -4.33 -29.56
CA LYS A 106 1.52 -4.80 -30.91
C LYS A 106 1.70 -6.33 -30.99
N TRP A 107 1.82 -6.99 -29.84
CA TRP A 107 2.11 -8.42 -29.73
C TRP A 107 0.85 -9.27 -29.92
#